data_AF-A0A8J9RJK9-F1
#
_entry.id   AF-A0A8J9RJK9-F1
#
_cell.length_a   1.000
_cell.length_b   1.000
_cell.length_c   1.000
_cell.angle_alpha   90.00
_cell.angle_beta   90.00
_cell.angle_gamma   90.00
#
_symmetry.space_group_name_H-M   'P 1'
#
loop_
_entity.id
_entity.type
_entity.pdbx_description
1 polymer ?
#
loop_
_entity_poly.entity_id
_entity_poly.type
_entity_poly.pdbx_seq_one_letter_code
_entity_poly.pdbx_strand_id
1 'polypeptide(L)'
;MRMRSHFHTQSSGGTAEAFCSCSLVLSLNGRRIIQELPKPKAPQRHNKLMSSVSRQKNSTTFATATKGEGTLERPRAGTGFQGKDVILEYYRRYNAGDVDGVMELVAPDCQYHDMIYLEPFRGHKEIRQYFEKVVSIVPSDLKFTVEDITDGDLRKVGVKWHVEVDGNEFPFSRGASFYELNSEGQIVYGRDLVEPAVKPGSSALLGLKVLAPLVRKLGPNANPAKLKDVPINSLLVWAFYTGYMSFVFASSSLPGVPVWQTPPEVLQEMLLSSINFFYVNSGLNALGLSFIPDIPVHPVTLGVFNFVNAWSMMMWPLMLADRKGAAVKNRFPLWLGTQFLTNVFFIPYMALRESDGGKPNTAPNGCNPSALPSYAPALGVVAATVGIVTFFWVPLAQPQFGGLNNRWEFFLEAFSLNRAFFAFILDAGLYSIFQAVLLKNAPPAYRFTPFFGLAAWLIKQETVSEKY
;
A
#
# COMPACT_ATOMS: atom_id res chain seq x y z
N MET A 1 70.01 -5.20 -20.44
CA MET A 1 70.91 -6.30 -20.86
C MET A 1 70.47 -7.60 -20.16
N ARG A 2 71.03 -8.76 -20.50
CA ARG A 2 70.77 -10.09 -19.87
C ARG A 2 71.25 -10.15 -18.39
N MET A 3 70.96 -11.13 -17.52
CA MET A 3 69.89 -12.15 -17.34
C MET A 3 70.31 -13.15 -16.21
N ARG A 4 69.41 -13.54 -15.28
CA ARG A 4 69.60 -14.64 -14.25
C ARG A 4 70.69 -14.39 -13.18
N SER A 5 70.80 -15.11 -12.03
CA SER A 5 70.14 -16.34 -11.50
C SER A 5 70.11 -16.43 -9.94
N HIS A 6 69.45 -17.47 -9.40
CA HIS A 6 69.46 -17.99 -8.00
C HIS A 6 70.87 -18.32 -7.44
N PHE A 7 71.12 -18.75 -6.17
CA PHE A 7 70.35 -19.38 -5.05
C PHE A 7 70.82 -18.80 -3.68
N HIS A 8 70.46 -19.23 -2.44
CA HIS A 8 69.83 -20.45 -1.85
C HIS A 8 68.94 -20.05 -0.62
N THR A 9 68.57 -20.81 0.44
CA THR A 9 68.85 -22.17 1.00
C THR A 9 67.63 -22.65 1.83
N GLN A 10 67.35 -23.97 1.90
CA GLN A 10 66.60 -24.70 2.98
C GLN A 10 65.13 -24.29 3.32
N SER A 11 64.30 -25.09 4.01
CA SER A 11 64.14 -26.56 4.10
C SER A 11 62.81 -26.89 4.85
N SER A 12 62.05 -27.90 4.39
CA SER A 12 60.87 -28.54 5.06
C SER A 12 59.69 -27.63 5.47
N GLY A 13 58.43 -28.09 5.56
CA GLY A 13 57.85 -29.39 5.23
C GLY A 13 56.68 -29.73 6.17
N GLY A 14 55.54 -30.21 5.64
CA GLY A 14 54.44 -30.75 6.46
C GLY A 14 53.10 -30.02 6.38
N THR A 15 52.18 -30.63 5.64
CA THR A 15 50.71 -30.61 5.75
C THR A 15 50.08 -30.07 7.04
N ALA A 16 49.00 -29.28 6.90
CA ALA A 16 48.04 -29.01 7.97
C ALA A 16 46.61 -29.32 7.50
N GLU A 17 45.93 -30.26 8.18
CA GLU A 17 44.48 -30.48 8.00
C GLU A 17 43.81 -30.77 9.36
N ALA A 18 42.75 -30.00 9.65
CA ALA A 18 41.60 -30.32 10.49
C ALA A 18 41.64 -30.38 12.05
N PHE A 19 40.46 -30.01 12.61
CA PHE A 19 39.87 -30.28 13.94
C PHE A 19 40.48 -29.77 15.27
N CYS A 20 39.97 -28.60 15.70
CA CYS A 20 38.99 -28.43 16.80
C CYS A 20 39.34 -28.75 18.28
N SER A 21 39.07 -27.77 19.15
CA SER A 21 38.54 -27.94 20.52
C SER A 21 37.74 -26.67 20.92
N CYS A 22 36.47 -26.76 21.35
CA CYS A 22 35.95 -27.16 22.68
C CYS A 22 35.90 -25.94 23.65
N SER A 23 34.79 -25.20 23.72
CA SER A 23 33.64 -25.35 24.67
C SER A 23 33.71 -24.28 25.79
N LEU A 24 32.72 -23.40 26.02
CA LEU A 24 31.27 -23.54 26.33
C LEU A 24 30.98 -23.68 27.83
N VAL A 25 30.35 -22.64 28.42
CA VAL A 25 29.35 -22.75 29.52
C VAL A 25 28.38 -21.56 29.44
N LEU A 26 27.09 -21.84 29.20
CA LEU A 26 25.98 -21.32 30.00
C LEU A 26 24.71 -22.13 29.66
N SER A 27 23.93 -22.48 30.68
CA SER A 27 22.88 -23.51 30.59
C SER A 27 21.51 -22.94 30.92
N LEU A 28 20.49 -23.33 30.14
CA LEU A 28 19.09 -23.39 30.57
C LEU A 28 18.40 -24.62 29.93
N ASN A 29 17.50 -25.24 30.69
CA ASN A 29 16.88 -26.52 30.37
C ASN A 29 15.69 -26.42 29.38
N GLY A 30 15.44 -27.47 28.59
CA GLY A 30 14.06 -27.74 28.12
C GLY A 30 13.87 -28.50 26.80
N ARG A 31 13.91 -29.84 26.84
CA ARG A 31 13.31 -30.80 25.87
C ARG A 31 13.78 -30.77 24.40
N ARG A 32 14.38 -31.88 23.95
CA ARG A 32 14.50 -32.23 22.52
C ARG A 32 13.23 -32.90 22.01
N ILE A 33 12.87 -32.65 20.76
CA ILE A 33 12.31 -33.66 19.85
C ILE A 33 13.17 -33.61 18.57
N ILE A 34 13.53 -34.78 18.03
CA ILE A 34 14.40 -34.89 16.85
C ILE A 34 13.54 -35.26 15.64
N GLN A 35 13.74 -34.58 14.52
CA GLN A 35 13.29 -35.03 13.21
C GLN A 35 14.28 -34.54 12.16
N GLU A 36 14.88 -35.45 11.39
CA GLU A 36 15.91 -35.12 10.41
C GLU A 36 15.31 -34.61 9.09
N LEU A 37 16.01 -33.68 8.43
CA LEU A 37 15.67 -33.18 7.10
C LEU A 37 16.68 -33.71 6.07
N PRO A 38 16.24 -34.44 5.02
CA PRO A 38 17.14 -34.96 3.98
C PRO A 38 17.68 -33.85 3.08
N LYS A 39 18.96 -33.95 2.70
CA LYS A 39 19.66 -32.96 1.86
C LYS A 39 19.20 -33.03 0.38
N PRO A 40 19.15 -31.89 -0.34
CA PRO A 40 18.76 -31.87 -1.77
C PRO A 40 19.86 -32.46 -2.68
N LYS A 41 19.45 -33.01 -3.83
CA LYS A 41 20.34 -33.45 -4.91
C LYS A 41 20.43 -32.39 -6.03
N ALA A 42 21.58 -32.32 -6.69
CA ALA A 42 21.86 -31.37 -7.77
C ALA A 42 21.14 -31.73 -9.09
N PRO A 43 20.84 -30.73 -9.96
CA PRO A 43 20.12 -30.96 -11.21
C PRO A 43 21.00 -31.52 -12.33
N GLN A 44 20.49 -32.48 -13.09
CA GLN A 44 21.08 -32.92 -14.36
C GLN A 44 20.41 -32.23 -15.55
N ARG A 45 21.21 -31.81 -16.54
CA ARG A 45 20.71 -31.48 -17.88
C ARG A 45 20.19 -32.75 -18.57
N HIS A 46 19.22 -32.58 -19.47
CA HIS A 46 18.97 -33.56 -20.53
C HIS A 46 18.65 -32.86 -21.86
N ASN A 47 19.06 -33.48 -22.96
CA ASN A 47 18.92 -32.94 -24.31
C ASN A 47 17.64 -33.40 -25.01
N LYS A 48 17.28 -32.65 -26.05
CA LYS A 48 16.10 -32.80 -26.90
C LYS A 48 16.24 -33.96 -27.89
N LEU A 49 15.21 -34.81 -28.01
CA LEU A 49 14.90 -35.54 -29.25
C LEU A 49 13.40 -35.87 -29.34
N MET A 50 12.87 -35.97 -30.57
CA MET A 50 11.53 -36.51 -30.86
C MET A 50 11.66 -37.95 -31.39
N SER A 51 10.68 -38.80 -31.08
CA SER A 51 10.30 -39.91 -31.96
C SER A 51 8.90 -40.48 -31.64
N SER A 52 8.20 -40.89 -32.69
CA SER A 52 7.11 -41.90 -32.76
C SER A 52 6.23 -42.16 -31.53
N VAL A 53 4.95 -41.76 -31.61
CA VAL A 53 3.86 -42.40 -30.85
C VAL A 53 3.46 -43.70 -31.57
N SER A 54 3.48 -44.82 -30.85
CA SER A 54 2.95 -46.11 -31.33
C SER A 54 1.67 -46.51 -30.57
N ARG A 55 0.94 -47.50 -31.10
CA ARG A 55 -0.49 -47.75 -30.83
C ARG A 55 -0.74 -49.15 -30.32
N GLN A 56 -1.16 -49.31 -29.06
CA GLN A 56 -1.78 -50.57 -28.59
C GLN A 56 -2.81 -50.34 -27.45
N LYS A 57 -3.55 -51.41 -27.09
CA LYS A 57 -4.86 -51.36 -26.40
C LYS A 57 -4.90 -52.18 -25.09
N ASN A 58 -6.02 -52.04 -24.37
CA ASN A 58 -6.53 -52.87 -23.26
C ASN A 58 -5.76 -52.67 -21.93
N SER A 59 -6.36 -52.75 -20.73
CA SER A 59 -7.73 -53.06 -20.27
C SER A 59 -7.97 -52.38 -18.88
N THR A 60 -9.08 -52.51 -18.12
CA THR A 60 -10.24 -53.43 -18.11
C THR A 60 -11.49 -52.77 -17.47
N THR A 61 -12.67 -53.35 -17.71
CA THR A 61 -13.91 -53.45 -16.88
C THR A 61 -14.26 -52.41 -15.78
N PHE A 62 -15.46 -51.83 -15.90
CA PHE A 62 -16.47 -51.85 -14.84
C PHE A 62 -17.81 -52.38 -15.40
N ALA A 63 -18.74 -52.79 -14.53
CA ALA A 63 -19.78 -53.78 -14.85
C ALA A 63 -21.04 -53.26 -15.57
N THR A 64 -21.66 -54.14 -16.36
CA THR A 64 -22.93 -53.92 -17.06
C THR A 64 -24.14 -54.03 -16.13
N ALA A 65 -25.08 -53.09 -16.25
CA ALA A 65 -26.47 -53.26 -15.79
C ALA A 65 -27.43 -53.21 -17.00
N THR A 66 -28.60 -53.84 -16.89
CA THR A 66 -29.48 -54.17 -18.02
C THR A 66 -30.15 -52.98 -18.68
N LYS A 67 -30.34 -53.06 -20.01
CA LYS A 67 -31.31 -52.23 -20.73
C LYS A 67 -32.71 -52.45 -20.15
N GLY A 68 -33.43 -51.35 -19.89
CA GLY A 68 -34.88 -51.31 -20.05
C GLY A 68 -35.21 -50.53 -21.31
N GLU A 69 -35.92 -51.13 -22.27
CA GLU A 69 -36.35 -50.42 -23.49
C GLU A 69 -37.64 -49.64 -23.21
N GLY A 70 -37.49 -48.55 -22.46
CA GLY A 70 -38.52 -47.53 -22.28
C GLY A 70 -38.45 -46.49 -23.40
N THR A 71 -39.44 -46.47 -24.29
CA THR A 71 -39.56 -45.45 -25.32
C THR A 71 -39.83 -44.09 -24.67
N LEU A 72 -38.80 -43.25 -24.54
CA LEU A 72 -38.98 -41.84 -24.15
C LEU A 72 -39.69 -41.10 -25.29
N GLU A 73 -41.02 -41.04 -25.21
CA GLU A 73 -41.81 -40.17 -26.07
C GLU A 73 -41.30 -38.74 -25.93
N ARG A 74 -40.91 -38.13 -27.05
CA ARG A 74 -40.65 -36.69 -27.13
C ARG A 74 -41.95 -35.98 -26.77
N PRO A 75 -41.99 -35.12 -25.73
CA PRO A 75 -43.17 -34.29 -25.47
C PRO A 75 -43.53 -33.52 -26.73
N ARG A 76 -44.81 -33.56 -27.12
CA ARG A 76 -45.27 -32.83 -28.31
C ARG A 76 -45.06 -31.33 -28.10
N ALA A 77 -44.69 -30.64 -29.17
CA ALA A 77 -44.39 -29.22 -29.13
C ALA A 77 -45.62 -28.41 -28.69
N GLY A 78 -45.59 -27.90 -27.46
CA GLY A 78 -46.04 -26.53 -27.23
C GLY A 78 -45.11 -25.56 -27.98
N THR A 79 -45.54 -24.32 -28.18
CA THR A 79 -44.76 -23.26 -28.84
C THR A 79 -43.56 -22.85 -27.99
N GLY A 80 -42.49 -23.64 -28.05
CA GLY A 80 -41.29 -23.46 -27.23
C GLY A 80 -40.43 -22.32 -27.72
N PHE A 81 -40.15 -21.36 -26.83
CA PHE A 81 -39.04 -20.43 -26.97
C PHE A 81 -37.71 -21.20 -26.93
N GLN A 82 -36.67 -20.67 -27.57
CA GLN A 82 -35.30 -21.03 -27.23
C GLN A 82 -34.69 -19.91 -26.40
N GLY A 83 -33.91 -20.25 -25.37
CA GLY A 83 -33.27 -19.25 -24.51
C GLY A 83 -32.38 -18.29 -25.31
N LYS A 84 -31.68 -18.82 -26.33
CA LYS A 84 -30.90 -18.04 -27.30
C LYS A 84 -31.71 -16.89 -27.93
N ASP A 85 -32.92 -17.17 -28.39
CA ASP A 85 -33.76 -16.18 -29.08
C ASP A 85 -34.24 -15.09 -28.11
N VAL A 86 -34.62 -15.46 -26.89
CA VAL A 86 -34.96 -14.53 -25.80
C VAL A 86 -33.78 -13.62 -25.44
N ILE A 87 -32.57 -14.18 -25.35
CA ILE A 87 -31.38 -13.40 -24.98
C ILE A 87 -30.90 -12.49 -26.13
N LEU A 88 -31.06 -12.89 -27.39
CA LEU A 88 -30.83 -11.99 -28.53
C LEU A 88 -31.83 -10.82 -28.54
N GLU A 89 -33.11 -11.08 -28.23
CA GLU A 89 -34.12 -10.03 -28.05
C GLU A 89 -33.82 -9.12 -26.85
N TYR A 90 -33.30 -9.66 -25.74
CA TYR A 90 -32.81 -8.88 -24.61
C TYR A 90 -31.68 -7.92 -25.03
N TYR A 91 -30.64 -8.39 -25.72
CA TYR A 91 -29.58 -7.51 -26.21
C TYR A 91 -30.10 -6.48 -27.22
N ARG A 92 -31.09 -6.84 -28.07
CA ARG A 92 -31.73 -5.89 -29.00
C ARG A 92 -32.46 -4.76 -28.26
N ARG A 93 -33.24 -5.09 -27.22
CA ARG A 93 -34.00 -4.10 -26.42
C ARG A 93 -33.06 -3.26 -25.55
N TYR A 94 -32.09 -3.88 -24.89
CA TYR A 94 -31.04 -3.20 -24.14
C TYR A 94 -30.29 -2.18 -25.02
N ASN A 95 -29.83 -2.60 -26.21
CA ASN A 95 -29.18 -1.71 -27.18
C ASN A 95 -30.10 -0.61 -27.73
N ALA A 96 -31.43 -0.78 -27.68
CA ALA A 96 -32.39 0.25 -28.07
C ALA A 96 -32.66 1.27 -26.94
N GLY A 97 -32.18 1.04 -25.71
CA GLY A 97 -32.58 1.80 -24.51
C GLY A 97 -34.01 1.49 -24.05
N ASP A 98 -34.60 0.40 -24.56
CA ASP A 98 -35.98 -0.03 -24.30
C ASP A 98 -36.08 -0.73 -22.94
N VAL A 99 -36.07 0.08 -21.86
CA VAL A 99 -36.13 -0.45 -20.48
C VAL A 99 -37.43 -1.21 -20.23
N ASP A 100 -38.57 -0.70 -20.69
CA ASP A 100 -39.87 -1.36 -20.48
C ASP A 100 -39.90 -2.72 -21.19
N GLY A 101 -39.47 -2.78 -22.45
CA GLY A 101 -39.35 -4.03 -23.17
C GLY A 101 -38.28 -4.97 -22.59
N VAL A 102 -37.18 -4.48 -22.03
CA VAL A 102 -36.24 -5.34 -21.27
C VAL A 102 -36.94 -5.96 -20.05
N MET A 103 -37.74 -5.18 -19.31
CA MET A 103 -38.42 -5.68 -18.11
C MET A 103 -39.53 -6.69 -18.40
N GLU A 104 -40.11 -6.73 -19.61
CA GLU A 104 -41.01 -7.81 -20.05
C GLU A 104 -40.32 -9.18 -20.10
N LEU A 105 -39.03 -9.21 -20.44
CA LEU A 105 -38.24 -10.44 -20.57
C LEU A 105 -37.66 -10.93 -19.23
N VAL A 106 -37.71 -10.11 -18.18
CA VAL A 106 -37.12 -10.38 -16.87
C VAL A 106 -38.20 -10.93 -15.92
N ALA A 107 -37.88 -11.97 -15.15
CA ALA A 107 -38.80 -12.51 -14.15
C ALA A 107 -38.92 -11.57 -12.93
N PRO A 108 -40.09 -11.49 -12.25
CA PRO A 108 -40.31 -10.58 -11.11
C PRO A 108 -39.31 -10.72 -9.96
N ASP A 109 -38.77 -11.92 -9.75
CA ASP A 109 -37.83 -12.33 -8.70
C ASP A 109 -36.37 -12.45 -9.16
N CYS A 110 -36.07 -12.03 -10.40
CA CYS A 110 -34.76 -12.22 -11.04
C CYS A 110 -33.58 -11.68 -10.20
N GLN A 111 -32.44 -12.36 -10.27
CA GLN A 111 -31.16 -11.88 -9.69
C GLN A 111 -30.18 -11.53 -10.81
N TYR A 112 -29.90 -10.23 -10.97
CA TYR A 112 -28.97 -9.71 -11.97
C TYR A 112 -27.66 -9.28 -11.31
N HIS A 113 -26.52 -9.84 -11.74
CA HIS A 113 -25.21 -9.53 -11.17
C HIS A 113 -24.21 -9.07 -12.23
N ASP A 114 -24.19 -7.78 -12.51
CA ASP A 114 -23.04 -7.16 -13.16
C ASP A 114 -21.87 -7.11 -12.16
N MET A 115 -20.76 -7.79 -12.48
CA MET A 115 -19.59 -7.94 -11.60
C MET A 115 -18.78 -6.65 -11.40
N ILE A 116 -19.14 -5.51 -12.03
CA ILE A 116 -18.64 -4.19 -11.60
C ILE A 116 -19.24 -3.75 -10.24
N TYR A 117 -20.37 -4.34 -9.84
CA TYR A 117 -20.98 -4.18 -8.52
C TYR A 117 -20.66 -5.40 -7.64
N LEU A 118 -20.62 -5.18 -6.32
CA LEU A 118 -20.23 -6.21 -5.35
C LEU A 118 -21.40 -7.12 -4.90
N GLU A 119 -22.63 -6.65 -5.08
CA GLU A 119 -23.87 -7.34 -4.72
C GLU A 119 -24.79 -7.38 -5.95
N PRO A 120 -25.59 -8.45 -6.15
CA PRO A 120 -26.56 -8.52 -7.24
C PRO A 120 -27.78 -7.63 -6.98
N PHE A 121 -28.35 -7.06 -8.04
CA PHE A 121 -29.67 -6.45 -8.06
C PHE A 121 -30.75 -7.52 -7.99
N ARG A 122 -31.81 -7.29 -7.20
CA ARG A 122 -32.83 -8.29 -6.86
C ARG A 122 -34.24 -7.83 -7.23
N GLY A 123 -34.89 -8.60 -8.08
CA GLY A 123 -36.25 -8.40 -8.54
C GLY A 123 -36.43 -7.18 -9.44
N HIS A 124 -37.63 -7.07 -10.00
CA HIS A 124 -37.98 -6.05 -11.01
C HIS A 124 -37.59 -4.62 -10.63
N LYS A 125 -37.75 -4.22 -9.36
CA LYS A 125 -37.53 -2.84 -8.93
C LYS A 125 -36.05 -2.42 -9.01
N GLU A 126 -35.15 -3.22 -8.46
CA GLU A 126 -33.71 -2.89 -8.44
C GLU A 126 -33.11 -3.00 -9.85
N ILE A 127 -33.55 -4.00 -10.62
CA ILE A 127 -33.11 -4.23 -12.00
C ILE A 127 -33.57 -3.10 -12.93
N ARG A 128 -34.84 -2.66 -12.83
CA ARG A 128 -35.34 -1.49 -13.56
C ARG A 128 -34.55 -0.23 -13.23
N GLN A 129 -34.33 0.05 -11.93
CA GLN A 129 -33.55 1.20 -11.49
C GLN A 129 -32.08 1.14 -11.97
N TYR A 130 -31.53 -0.07 -12.15
CA TYR A 130 -30.22 -0.23 -12.78
C TYR A 130 -30.24 0.16 -14.26
N PHE A 131 -31.18 -0.37 -15.06
CA PHE A 131 -31.25 -0.06 -16.48
C PHE A 131 -31.63 1.40 -16.77
N GLU A 132 -32.55 2.00 -16.00
CA GLU A 132 -32.87 3.44 -16.07
C GLU A 132 -31.61 4.30 -15.80
N LYS A 133 -30.82 3.93 -14.80
CA LYS A 133 -29.53 4.58 -14.50
C LYS A 133 -28.53 4.40 -15.65
N VAL A 134 -28.41 3.21 -16.24
CA VAL A 134 -27.54 2.95 -17.40
C VAL A 134 -27.91 3.87 -18.56
N VAL A 135 -29.17 3.90 -18.97
CA VAL A 135 -29.65 4.74 -20.09
C VAL A 135 -29.44 6.24 -19.81
N SER A 136 -29.45 6.66 -18.53
CA SER A 136 -29.19 8.07 -18.16
C SER A 136 -27.71 8.50 -18.15
N ILE A 137 -26.75 7.55 -18.26
CA ILE A 137 -25.30 7.80 -18.10
C ILE A 137 -24.50 7.35 -19.33
N VAL A 138 -24.90 6.25 -19.96
CA VAL A 138 -24.17 5.62 -21.07
C VAL A 138 -24.59 6.26 -22.40
N PRO A 139 -23.65 6.70 -23.26
CA PRO A 139 -23.96 7.26 -24.57
C PRO A 139 -24.79 6.30 -25.43
N SER A 140 -25.81 6.81 -26.13
CA SER A 140 -26.76 5.97 -26.90
C SER A 140 -26.14 5.27 -28.12
N ASP A 141 -24.98 5.73 -28.56
CA ASP A 141 -24.11 5.19 -29.61
C ASP A 141 -23.26 3.99 -29.16
N LEU A 142 -23.13 3.77 -27.84
CA LEU A 142 -22.41 2.65 -27.25
C LEU A 142 -23.31 1.40 -27.22
N LYS A 143 -22.94 0.35 -27.96
CA LYS A 143 -23.74 -0.88 -28.14
C LYS A 143 -22.99 -2.13 -27.72
N PHE A 144 -23.70 -3.13 -27.20
CA PHE A 144 -23.19 -4.49 -27.02
C PHE A 144 -23.33 -5.29 -28.31
N THR A 145 -22.22 -5.75 -28.86
CA THR A 145 -22.19 -6.62 -30.05
C THR A 145 -21.87 -8.04 -29.63
N VAL A 146 -22.76 -8.97 -29.97
CA VAL A 146 -22.65 -10.39 -29.60
C VAL A 146 -21.68 -11.09 -30.57
N GLU A 147 -20.54 -11.55 -30.04
CA GLU A 147 -19.58 -12.37 -30.81
C GLU A 147 -20.12 -13.79 -31.08
N ASP A 148 -20.80 -14.36 -30.08
CA ASP A 148 -21.10 -15.79 -30.01
C ASP A 148 -22.16 -16.07 -28.91
N ILE A 149 -22.98 -17.09 -29.11
CA ILE A 149 -24.07 -17.44 -28.17
C ILE A 149 -24.36 -18.94 -28.20
N THR A 150 -24.44 -19.55 -27.01
CA THR A 150 -24.73 -20.98 -26.88
C THR A 150 -26.12 -21.34 -27.40
N ASP A 151 -26.22 -22.49 -28.05
CA ASP A 151 -27.44 -22.99 -28.70
C ASP A 151 -27.81 -24.38 -28.14
N GLY A 152 -29.06 -24.80 -28.31
CA GLY A 152 -29.56 -26.14 -27.96
C GLY A 152 -30.00 -26.38 -26.50
N ASP A 153 -29.75 -25.45 -25.57
CA ASP A 153 -30.42 -25.43 -24.25
C ASP A 153 -31.53 -24.37 -24.24
N LEU A 154 -32.73 -24.75 -23.79
CA LEU A 154 -33.88 -23.86 -23.79
C LEU A 154 -33.80 -22.79 -22.69
N ARG A 155 -33.02 -23.01 -21.62
CA ARG A 155 -33.06 -22.19 -20.39
C ARG A 155 -31.70 -21.75 -19.85
N LYS A 156 -30.57 -22.20 -20.40
CA LYS A 156 -29.23 -21.75 -19.99
C LYS A 156 -28.47 -21.20 -21.19
N VAL A 157 -28.05 -19.94 -21.10
CA VAL A 157 -27.43 -19.23 -22.22
C VAL A 157 -26.14 -18.56 -21.78
N GLY A 158 -25.03 -18.93 -22.42
CA GLY A 158 -23.76 -18.21 -22.35
C GLY A 158 -23.58 -17.35 -23.60
N VAL A 159 -23.12 -16.12 -23.43
CA VAL A 159 -22.91 -15.13 -24.50
C VAL A 159 -21.49 -14.58 -24.38
N LYS A 160 -20.76 -14.48 -25.50
CA LYS A 160 -19.56 -13.63 -25.61
C LYS A 160 -19.95 -12.33 -26.33
N TRP A 161 -19.39 -11.22 -25.87
CA TRP A 161 -19.68 -9.91 -26.44
C TRP A 161 -18.48 -8.97 -26.31
N HIS A 162 -18.49 -7.94 -27.13
CA HIS A 162 -17.70 -6.72 -26.97
C HIS A 162 -18.62 -5.51 -27.04
N VAL A 163 -18.11 -4.33 -26.71
CA VAL A 163 -18.84 -3.08 -26.92
C VAL A 163 -18.29 -2.40 -28.17
N GLU A 164 -19.17 -1.76 -28.93
CA GLU A 164 -18.84 -0.90 -30.06
C GLU A 164 -19.33 0.53 -29.83
N VAL A 165 -18.61 1.49 -30.39
CA VAL A 165 -19.01 2.90 -30.51
C VAL A 165 -18.82 3.32 -31.97
N ASP A 166 -19.86 3.89 -32.58
CA ASP A 166 -19.93 4.17 -34.03
C ASP A 166 -19.47 2.99 -34.92
N GLY A 167 -19.75 1.75 -34.50
CA GLY A 167 -19.34 0.52 -35.21
C GLY A 167 -17.86 0.15 -35.09
N ASN A 168 -17.12 0.72 -34.14
CA ASN A 168 -15.72 0.40 -33.84
C ASN A 168 -15.60 -0.24 -32.45
N GLU A 169 -14.77 -1.28 -32.29
CA GLU A 169 -14.56 -1.94 -30.99
C GLU A 169 -14.05 -0.95 -29.93
N PHE A 170 -14.80 -0.82 -28.82
CA PHE A 170 -14.42 0.04 -27.70
C PHE A 170 -13.27 -0.63 -26.91
N PRO A 171 -12.14 0.05 -26.64
CA PRO A 171 -11.00 -0.57 -25.96
C PRO A 171 -11.33 -1.14 -24.58
N PHE A 172 -10.88 -2.37 -24.33
CA PHE A 172 -11.03 -3.09 -23.04
C PHE A 172 -12.48 -3.40 -22.63
N SER A 173 -13.38 -3.53 -23.60
CA SER A 173 -14.83 -3.70 -23.38
C SER A 173 -15.37 -5.12 -23.62
N ARG A 174 -14.49 -6.11 -23.76
CA ARG A 174 -14.91 -7.50 -24.01
C ARG A 174 -15.55 -8.09 -22.75
N GLY A 175 -16.41 -9.08 -22.90
CA GLY A 175 -17.03 -9.73 -21.77
C GLY A 175 -17.76 -11.02 -22.12
N ALA A 176 -18.30 -11.64 -21.07
CA ALA A 176 -19.17 -12.78 -21.20
C ALA A 176 -20.34 -12.67 -20.22
N SER A 177 -21.54 -13.04 -20.66
CA SER A 177 -22.74 -13.07 -19.83
C SER A 177 -23.32 -14.47 -19.73
N PHE A 178 -23.88 -14.80 -18.58
CA PHE A 178 -24.54 -16.07 -18.31
C PHE A 178 -25.95 -15.83 -17.79
N TYR A 179 -26.94 -16.38 -18.49
CA TYR A 179 -28.36 -16.23 -18.17
C TYR A 179 -29.02 -17.57 -17.87
N GLU A 180 -29.96 -17.57 -16.92
CA GLU A 180 -30.88 -18.69 -16.71
C GLU A 180 -32.34 -18.20 -16.81
N LEU A 181 -33.18 -19.00 -17.47
CA LEU A 181 -34.58 -18.70 -17.75
C LEU A 181 -35.53 -19.67 -17.04
N ASN A 182 -36.74 -19.22 -16.72
CA ASN A 182 -37.80 -20.07 -16.18
C ASN A 182 -38.49 -20.92 -17.28
N SER A 183 -39.58 -21.61 -16.93
CA SER A 183 -40.39 -22.41 -17.86
C SER A 183 -41.26 -21.58 -18.82
N GLU A 184 -41.36 -20.27 -18.61
CA GLU A 184 -42.20 -19.34 -19.38
C GLU A 184 -41.37 -18.47 -20.35
N GLY A 185 -40.04 -18.61 -20.32
CA GLY A 185 -39.12 -17.85 -21.17
C GLY A 185 -38.65 -16.52 -20.58
N GLN A 186 -38.84 -16.29 -19.28
CA GLN A 186 -38.35 -15.10 -18.60
C GLN A 186 -36.99 -15.35 -17.93
N ILE A 187 -36.11 -14.36 -17.95
CA ILE A 187 -34.78 -14.37 -17.31
C ILE A 187 -34.94 -14.29 -15.79
N VAL A 188 -34.60 -15.37 -15.08
CA VAL A 188 -34.57 -15.43 -13.59
C VAL A 188 -33.18 -15.16 -13.01
N TYR A 189 -32.14 -15.23 -13.84
CA TYR A 189 -30.77 -14.93 -13.45
C TYR A 189 -29.99 -14.36 -14.63
N GLY A 190 -29.17 -13.34 -14.36
CA GLY A 190 -28.15 -12.84 -15.27
C GLY A 190 -26.86 -12.56 -14.51
N ARG A 191 -25.70 -12.83 -15.10
CA ARG A 191 -24.41 -12.35 -14.61
C ARG A 191 -23.52 -11.91 -15.77
N ASP A 192 -22.96 -10.71 -15.65
CA ASP A 192 -22.00 -10.15 -16.60
C ASP A 192 -20.59 -10.18 -16.04
N LEU A 193 -19.62 -10.60 -16.86
CA LEU A 193 -18.20 -10.61 -16.56
C LEU A 193 -17.49 -9.68 -17.56
N VAL A 194 -17.27 -8.44 -17.15
CA VAL A 194 -16.59 -7.40 -17.96
C VAL A 194 -15.07 -7.57 -17.89
N GLU A 195 -14.36 -7.36 -19.00
CA GLU A 195 -12.91 -7.30 -19.04
C GLU A 195 -12.38 -6.14 -18.17
N PRO A 196 -11.38 -6.38 -17.29
CA PRO A 196 -10.80 -5.29 -16.50
C PRO A 196 -9.95 -4.37 -17.39
N ALA A 197 -10.31 -3.07 -17.39
CA ALA A 197 -9.58 -2.01 -18.09
C ALA A 197 -8.08 -1.91 -17.70
N VAL A 198 -7.72 -2.41 -16.51
CA VAL A 198 -6.32 -2.62 -16.11
C VAL A 198 -5.97 -4.09 -16.30
N LYS A 199 -4.95 -4.37 -17.13
CA LYS A 199 -4.44 -5.73 -17.41
C LYS A 199 -3.12 -5.99 -16.66
N PRO A 200 -3.14 -6.38 -15.37
CA PRO A 200 -1.93 -6.50 -14.53
C PRO A 200 -0.99 -7.66 -14.89
N GLY A 201 -1.42 -8.60 -15.74
CA GLY A 201 -0.59 -9.70 -16.24
C GLY A 201 0.14 -10.48 -15.13
N SER A 202 1.44 -10.72 -15.32
CA SER A 202 2.30 -11.41 -14.35
C SER A 202 2.32 -10.79 -12.95
N SER A 203 2.06 -9.49 -12.83
CA SER A 203 2.03 -8.80 -11.54
C SER A 203 0.83 -9.23 -10.68
N ALA A 204 -0.30 -9.61 -11.28
CA ALA A 204 -1.42 -10.21 -10.54
C ALA A 204 -1.07 -11.61 -10.02
N LEU A 205 -0.31 -12.40 -10.78
CA LEU A 205 0.15 -13.74 -10.35
C LEU A 205 1.18 -13.64 -9.21
N LEU A 206 2.07 -12.64 -9.27
CA LEU A 206 2.98 -12.30 -8.18
C LEU A 206 2.21 -11.81 -6.94
N GLY A 207 1.22 -10.93 -7.12
CA GLY A 207 0.31 -10.51 -6.05
C GLY A 207 -0.40 -11.68 -5.39
N LEU A 208 -0.95 -12.62 -6.18
CA LEU A 208 -1.58 -13.84 -5.68
C LEU A 208 -0.60 -14.73 -4.91
N LYS A 209 0.67 -14.84 -5.34
CA LYS A 209 1.72 -15.57 -4.61
C LYS A 209 2.03 -14.94 -3.25
N VAL A 210 2.02 -13.61 -3.15
CA VAL A 210 2.24 -12.87 -1.89
C VAL A 210 1.00 -12.90 -0.98
N LEU A 211 -0.21 -12.85 -1.56
CA LEU A 211 -1.47 -12.86 -0.81
C LEU A 211 -1.92 -14.26 -0.39
N ALA A 212 -1.56 -15.33 -1.11
CA ALA A 212 -2.00 -16.69 -0.77
C ALA A 212 -1.64 -17.14 0.68
N PRO A 213 -0.44 -16.85 1.24
CA PRO A 213 -0.16 -17.08 2.66
C PRO A 213 -1.09 -16.31 3.60
N LEU A 214 -1.43 -15.05 3.26
CA LEU A 214 -2.33 -14.21 4.06
C LEU A 214 -3.78 -14.72 3.99
N VAL A 215 -4.28 -15.04 2.80
CA VAL A 215 -5.61 -15.63 2.57
C VAL A 215 -5.75 -16.97 3.31
N ARG A 216 -4.72 -17.83 3.27
CA ARG A 216 -4.69 -19.08 4.04
C ARG A 216 -4.73 -18.85 5.55
N LYS A 217 -4.07 -17.79 6.05
CA LYS A 217 -4.08 -17.41 7.47
C LYS A 217 -5.40 -16.76 7.93
N LEU A 218 -6.09 -16.06 7.03
CA LEU A 218 -7.40 -15.45 7.27
C LEU A 218 -8.56 -16.45 7.14
N GLY A 219 -8.42 -17.48 6.31
CA GLY A 219 -9.42 -18.54 6.13
C GLY A 219 -10.81 -17.98 5.77
N PRO A 220 -11.89 -18.36 6.48
CA PRO A 220 -13.23 -17.82 6.25
C PRO A 220 -13.38 -16.29 6.42
N ASN A 221 -12.37 -15.59 6.95
CA ASN A 221 -12.36 -14.13 7.06
C ASN A 221 -11.73 -13.43 5.83
N ALA A 222 -11.21 -14.18 4.86
CA ALA A 222 -10.79 -13.64 3.55
C ALA A 222 -11.96 -13.40 2.57
N ASN A 223 -13.20 -13.65 2.98
CA ASN A 223 -14.40 -13.39 2.17
C ASN A 223 -14.54 -11.87 1.88
N PRO A 224 -14.70 -11.43 0.61
CA PRO A 224 -14.92 -10.03 0.25
C PRO A 224 -16.00 -9.30 1.06
N ALA A 225 -17.08 -9.99 1.44
CA ALA A 225 -18.14 -9.42 2.28
C ALA A 225 -17.64 -9.01 3.69
N LYS A 226 -16.63 -9.71 4.23
CA LYS A 226 -15.93 -9.38 5.48
C LYS A 226 -14.73 -8.46 5.28
N LEU A 227 -14.13 -8.43 4.08
CA LEU A 227 -13.07 -7.48 3.75
C LEU A 227 -13.55 -6.02 3.73
N LYS A 228 -14.88 -5.78 3.70
CA LYS A 228 -15.50 -4.46 3.94
C LYS A 228 -15.10 -3.83 5.28
N ASP A 229 -14.83 -4.65 6.31
CA ASP A 229 -14.39 -4.19 7.63
C ASP A 229 -12.85 -4.08 7.77
N VAL A 230 -12.08 -4.48 6.75
CA VAL A 230 -10.61 -4.34 6.79
C VAL A 230 -10.24 -2.88 6.51
N PRO A 231 -9.38 -2.26 7.34
CA PRO A 231 -8.95 -0.87 7.16
C PRO A 231 -7.98 -0.76 5.98
N ILE A 232 -8.50 -0.67 4.75
CA ILE A 232 -7.72 -0.53 3.51
C ILE A 232 -6.74 0.66 3.63
N ASN A 233 -7.17 1.79 4.19
CA ASN A 233 -6.30 2.94 4.47
C ASN A 233 -5.10 2.57 5.35
N SER A 234 -5.31 1.84 6.46
CA SER A 234 -4.23 1.41 7.34
C SER A 234 -3.28 0.46 6.61
N LEU A 235 -3.80 -0.49 5.83
CA LEU A 235 -3.00 -1.41 5.03
C LEU A 235 -2.15 -0.68 3.99
N LEU A 236 -2.68 0.35 3.33
CA LEU A 236 -1.95 1.19 2.38
C LEU A 236 -0.84 2.00 3.07
N VAL A 237 -1.08 2.57 4.25
CA VAL A 237 -0.03 3.29 5.01
C VAL A 237 1.01 2.33 5.60
N TRP A 238 0.63 1.10 5.98
CA TRP A 238 1.58 0.05 6.37
C TRP A 238 2.42 -0.45 5.19
N ALA A 239 1.84 -0.58 3.99
CA ALA A 239 2.59 -0.89 2.78
C ALA A 239 3.55 0.25 2.41
N PHE A 240 3.11 1.51 2.53
CA PHE A 240 3.96 2.68 2.38
C PHE A 240 5.09 2.71 3.43
N TYR A 241 4.82 2.37 4.69
CA TYR A 241 5.86 2.22 5.73
C TYR A 241 6.88 1.15 5.37
N THR A 242 6.45 -0.04 4.95
CA THR A 242 7.35 -1.11 4.52
C THR A 242 8.19 -0.69 3.30
N GLY A 243 7.60 0.04 2.36
CA GLY A 243 8.30 0.64 1.21
C GLY A 243 9.33 1.69 1.66
N TYR A 244 8.93 2.64 2.49
CA TYR A 244 9.78 3.68 3.08
C TYR A 244 10.98 3.08 3.82
N MET A 245 10.76 2.13 4.74
CA MET A 245 11.83 1.48 5.49
C MET A 245 12.78 0.71 4.56
N SER A 246 12.24 -0.07 3.62
CA SER A 246 13.06 -0.83 2.65
C SER A 246 13.86 0.09 1.73
N PHE A 247 13.30 1.23 1.33
CA PHE A 247 13.94 2.16 0.40
C PHE A 247 14.98 3.03 1.12
N VAL A 248 14.60 3.72 2.19
CA VAL A 248 15.48 4.66 2.92
C VAL A 248 16.60 3.93 3.66
N PHE A 249 16.29 2.89 4.43
CA PHE A 249 17.30 2.23 5.28
C PHE A 249 18.11 1.17 4.53
N ALA A 250 17.54 0.50 3.53
CA ALA A 250 18.12 -0.69 2.92
C ALA A 250 18.44 -0.61 1.42
N SER A 251 17.93 0.38 0.66
CA SER A 251 18.31 0.52 -0.74
C SER A 251 19.71 1.12 -0.89
N SER A 252 20.44 0.67 -1.91
CA SER A 252 21.65 1.33 -2.41
C SER A 252 21.36 2.40 -3.48
N SER A 253 20.10 2.56 -3.90
CA SER A 253 19.69 3.52 -4.95
C SER A 253 19.46 4.96 -4.45
N LEU A 254 19.76 5.27 -3.19
CA LEU A 254 19.57 6.58 -2.58
C LEU A 254 20.90 7.26 -2.20
N PRO A 255 20.93 8.60 -2.09
CA PRO A 255 22.14 9.37 -1.73
C PRO A 255 22.82 8.95 -0.42
N GLY A 256 24.03 8.40 -0.53
CA GLY A 256 24.79 7.80 0.57
C GLY A 256 24.61 6.29 0.78
N VAL A 257 25.21 5.75 1.84
CA VAL A 257 25.22 4.30 2.15
C VAL A 257 23.97 3.82 2.92
N PRO A 258 23.61 2.52 2.84
CA PRO A 258 22.57 1.91 3.69
C PRO A 258 22.90 1.97 5.18
N VAL A 259 21.89 1.80 6.05
CA VAL A 259 22.03 2.04 7.50
C VAL A 259 23.09 1.16 8.19
N TRP A 260 23.24 -0.10 7.76
CA TRP A 260 24.25 -1.03 8.32
C TRP A 260 25.69 -0.76 7.84
N GLN A 261 25.88 0.23 6.96
CA GLN A 261 27.17 0.71 6.47
C GLN A 261 27.43 2.18 6.86
N THR A 262 26.58 2.78 7.70
CA THR A 262 26.74 4.19 8.13
C THR A 262 28.09 4.39 8.83
N PRO A 263 28.94 5.32 8.36
CA PRO A 263 30.24 5.56 8.98
C PRO A 263 30.10 6.11 10.42
N PRO A 264 31.03 5.78 11.34
CA PRO A 264 31.01 6.30 12.71
C PRO A 264 30.93 7.83 12.79
N GLU A 265 31.50 8.53 11.81
CA GLU A 265 31.56 9.98 11.71
C GLU A 265 30.17 10.60 11.54
N VAL A 266 29.29 9.95 10.77
CA VAL A 266 27.88 10.38 10.59
C VAL A 266 27.09 10.17 11.89
N LEU A 267 27.36 9.08 12.60
CA LEU A 267 26.73 8.82 13.91
C LEU A 267 27.21 9.83 14.97
N GLN A 268 28.47 10.25 14.92
CA GLN A 268 29.00 11.33 15.74
C GLN A 268 28.37 12.69 15.38
N GLU A 269 28.24 13.03 14.09
CA GLU A 269 27.57 14.26 13.65
C GLU A 269 26.12 14.34 14.15
N MET A 270 25.37 13.23 14.09
CA MET A 270 24.02 13.14 14.64
C MET A 270 23.98 13.29 16.17
N LEU A 271 24.93 12.69 16.89
CA LEU A 271 25.03 12.82 18.35
C LEU A 271 25.37 14.25 18.79
N LEU A 272 26.34 14.90 18.12
CA LEU A 272 26.71 16.30 18.39
C LEU A 272 25.56 17.25 18.04
N SER A 273 24.83 17.00 16.94
CA SER A 273 23.61 17.73 16.61
C SER A 273 22.53 17.58 17.69
N SER A 274 22.42 16.39 18.30
CA SER A 274 21.50 16.11 19.40
C SER A 274 21.91 16.75 20.74
N ILE A 275 23.20 17.02 20.96
CA ILE A 275 23.68 17.82 22.10
C ILE A 275 23.32 19.31 21.90
N ASN A 276 23.43 19.81 20.67
CA ASN A 276 23.06 21.17 20.28
C ASN A 276 21.59 21.30 19.80
N PHE A 277 20.70 20.47 20.36
CA PHE A 277 19.27 20.46 20.06
C PHE A 277 18.62 21.82 20.35
N PHE A 278 17.85 22.32 19.38
CA PHE A 278 17.24 23.66 19.35
C PHE A 278 18.21 24.82 19.68
N TYR A 279 19.51 24.62 19.42
CA TYR A 279 20.60 25.54 19.75
C TYR A 279 20.73 25.86 21.25
N VAL A 280 20.09 25.10 22.14
CA VAL A 280 20.04 25.41 23.59
C VAL A 280 21.43 25.40 24.21
N ASN A 281 22.23 24.37 23.94
CA ASN A 281 23.58 24.28 24.48
C ASN A 281 24.52 25.36 23.92
N SER A 282 24.51 25.63 22.60
CA SER A 282 25.29 26.72 22.01
C SER A 282 24.84 28.12 22.49
N GLY A 283 23.54 28.31 22.78
CA GLY A 283 23.00 29.54 23.37
C GLY A 283 23.44 29.73 24.82
N LEU A 284 23.40 28.68 25.64
CA LEU A 284 23.97 28.68 26.99
C LEU A 284 25.49 28.93 26.96
N ASN A 285 26.19 28.37 25.99
CA ASN A 285 27.62 28.56 25.78
C ASN A 285 27.97 30.02 25.46
N ALA A 286 27.19 30.68 24.59
CA ALA A 286 27.32 32.11 24.31
C ALA A 286 27.04 33.02 25.52
N LEU A 287 26.35 32.50 26.55
CA LEU A 287 26.09 33.19 27.83
C LEU A 287 27.08 32.80 28.95
N GLY A 288 28.01 31.88 28.71
CA GLY A 288 28.91 31.34 29.75
C GLY A 288 28.23 30.39 30.75
N LEU A 289 27.09 29.80 30.38
CA LEU A 289 26.24 28.94 31.21
C LEU A 289 26.20 27.48 30.74
N SER A 290 27.12 27.07 29.85
CA SER A 290 27.22 25.71 29.33
C SER A 290 27.87 24.75 30.34
N PHE A 291 27.18 23.64 30.63
CA PHE A 291 27.72 22.54 31.44
C PHE A 291 28.32 21.40 30.59
N ILE A 292 28.19 21.49 29.26
CA ILE A 292 28.61 20.50 28.26
C ILE A 292 29.40 21.23 27.18
N PRO A 293 30.53 20.68 26.67
CA PRO A 293 31.26 21.29 25.56
C PRO A 293 30.40 21.48 24.30
N ASP A 294 30.30 22.72 23.82
CA ASP A 294 29.68 23.07 22.54
C ASP A 294 30.67 22.78 21.40
N ILE A 295 30.64 21.54 20.90
CA ILE A 295 31.49 21.10 19.79
C ILE A 295 30.88 21.59 18.46
N PRO A 296 31.59 22.39 17.64
CA PRO A 296 31.02 22.94 16.41
C PRO A 296 30.63 21.87 15.37
N VAL A 297 29.33 21.73 15.13
CA VAL A 297 28.77 21.01 13.98
C VAL A 297 28.65 21.97 12.78
N HIS A 298 28.74 21.46 11.55
CA HIS A 298 28.57 22.29 10.36
C HIS A 298 27.19 23.01 10.36
N PRO A 299 27.12 24.34 10.13
CA PRO A 299 25.89 25.12 10.31
C PRO A 299 24.68 24.62 9.51
N VAL A 300 24.92 24.01 8.34
CA VAL A 300 23.87 23.43 7.50
C VAL A 300 23.27 22.17 8.13
N THR A 301 24.09 21.25 8.65
CA THR A 301 23.61 20.03 9.31
C THR A 301 22.80 20.36 10.55
N LEU A 302 23.36 21.20 11.44
CA LEU A 302 22.67 21.63 12.66
C LEU A 302 21.39 22.44 12.35
N GLY A 303 21.41 23.20 11.25
CA GLY A 303 20.25 23.90 10.70
C GLY A 303 19.10 22.96 10.33
N VAL A 304 19.36 22.01 9.42
CA VAL A 304 18.38 21.02 8.96
C VAL A 304 17.85 20.18 10.13
N PHE A 305 18.75 19.70 11.00
CA PHE A 305 18.40 18.91 12.18
C PHE A 305 17.44 19.65 13.13
N ASN A 306 17.78 20.88 13.54
CA ASN A 306 16.94 21.64 14.46
C ASN A 306 15.61 22.09 13.82
N PHE A 307 15.61 22.41 12.52
CA PHE A 307 14.39 22.76 11.79
C PHE A 307 13.40 21.58 11.70
N VAL A 308 13.86 20.37 11.31
CA VAL A 308 12.98 19.20 11.20
C VAL A 308 12.48 18.75 12.57
N ASN A 309 13.31 18.82 13.61
CA ASN A 309 12.87 18.50 14.98
C ASN A 309 11.89 19.54 15.55
N ALA A 310 12.04 20.83 15.24
CA ALA A 310 11.05 21.84 15.61
C ALA A 310 9.69 21.57 14.95
N TRP A 311 9.68 21.07 13.72
CA TRP A 311 8.48 20.61 13.03
C TRP A 311 7.88 19.35 13.68
N SER A 312 8.74 18.39 14.05
CA SER A 312 8.37 17.16 14.75
C SER A 312 7.71 17.45 16.10
N MET A 313 8.20 18.44 16.84
CA MET A 313 7.58 18.92 18.07
C MET A 313 6.17 19.50 17.82
N MET A 314 5.98 20.30 16.77
CA MET A 314 4.67 20.87 16.40
C MET A 314 3.62 19.81 16.02
N MET A 315 4.03 18.59 15.66
CA MET A 315 3.07 17.51 15.38
C MET A 315 2.36 17.00 16.65
N TRP A 316 2.91 17.20 17.86
CA TRP A 316 2.29 16.72 19.11
C TRP A 316 0.85 17.21 19.34
N PRO A 317 0.56 18.53 19.32
CA PRO A 317 -0.81 19.01 19.47
C PRO A 317 -1.75 18.55 18.34
N LEU A 318 -1.24 18.28 17.13
CA LEU A 318 -2.03 17.65 16.06
C LEU A 318 -2.37 16.19 16.35
N MET A 319 -1.41 15.40 16.85
CA MET A 319 -1.61 14.00 17.25
C MET A 319 -2.60 13.88 18.42
N LEU A 320 -2.69 14.90 19.26
CA LEU A 320 -3.68 14.99 20.33
C LEU A 320 -5.09 15.34 19.82
N ALA A 321 -5.20 16.33 18.92
CA ALA A 321 -6.47 16.85 18.39
C ALA A 321 -7.05 16.06 17.18
N ASP A 322 -6.36 15.03 16.68
CA ASP A 322 -6.91 14.14 15.65
C ASP A 322 -7.88 13.11 16.24
N ARG A 323 -9.17 13.25 15.89
CA ARG A 323 -10.23 12.29 16.24
C ARG A 323 -9.96 10.87 15.76
N LYS A 324 -9.25 10.68 14.64
CA LYS A 324 -8.81 9.35 14.19
C LYS A 324 -7.68 8.79 15.07
N GLY A 325 -6.73 9.65 15.45
CA GLY A 325 -5.63 9.32 16.35
C GLY A 325 -6.04 8.98 17.78
N ALA A 326 -7.27 9.32 18.19
CA ALA A 326 -7.74 9.15 19.57
C ALA A 326 -7.72 7.69 20.07
N ALA A 327 -7.86 6.70 19.17
CA ALA A 327 -7.79 5.28 19.50
C ALA A 327 -6.36 4.77 19.77
N VAL A 328 -5.33 5.51 19.34
CA VAL A 328 -3.93 5.08 19.41
C VAL A 328 -3.42 5.18 20.85
N LYS A 329 -3.35 4.05 21.55
CA LYS A 329 -3.06 3.99 22.99
C LYS A 329 -1.67 4.52 23.39
N ASN A 330 -0.70 4.50 22.47
CA ASN A 330 0.70 4.87 22.74
C ASN A 330 1.16 6.14 21.96
N ARG A 331 0.32 7.17 21.88
CA ARG A 331 0.65 8.42 21.14
C ARG A 331 1.93 9.11 21.62
N PHE A 332 2.18 9.20 22.93
CA PHE A 332 3.36 9.90 23.46
C PHE A 332 4.69 9.19 23.12
N PRO A 333 4.87 7.86 23.35
CA PRO A 333 6.07 7.16 22.90
C PRO A 333 6.32 7.24 21.40
N LEU A 334 5.27 7.22 20.57
CA LEU A 334 5.39 7.43 19.13
C LEU A 334 5.94 8.83 18.82
N TRP A 335 5.34 9.88 19.38
CA TRP A 335 5.81 11.27 19.20
C TRP A 335 7.22 11.52 19.75
N LEU A 336 7.59 10.92 20.89
CA LEU A 336 8.94 11.02 21.43
C LEU A 336 9.95 10.38 20.47
N GLY A 337 9.60 9.25 19.85
CA GLY A 337 10.39 8.64 18.79
C GLY A 337 10.56 9.52 17.55
N THR A 338 9.58 10.39 17.24
CA THR A 338 9.69 11.30 16.09
C THR A 338 10.72 12.42 16.31
N GLN A 339 11.20 12.65 17.54
CA GLN A 339 12.27 13.62 17.84
C GLN A 339 13.69 13.08 17.52
N PHE A 340 13.80 11.80 17.15
CA PHE A 340 15.07 11.13 16.85
C PHE A 340 15.06 10.42 15.49
N LEU A 341 13.97 9.72 15.17
CA LEU A 341 13.76 8.98 13.93
C LEU A 341 12.42 9.32 13.27
N THR A 342 11.97 10.58 13.44
CA THR A 342 11.02 11.26 12.52
C THR A 342 9.92 10.36 11.94
N ASN A 343 10.03 9.92 10.69
CA ASN A 343 9.00 9.15 9.99
C ASN A 343 9.01 7.65 10.27
N VAL A 344 10.07 7.10 10.86
CA VAL A 344 10.09 5.72 11.40
C VAL A 344 8.99 5.54 12.46
N PHE A 345 8.69 6.59 13.23
CA PHE A 345 7.61 6.58 14.22
C PHE A 345 6.33 7.30 13.74
N PHE A 346 6.46 8.32 12.89
CA PHE A 346 5.29 9.06 12.40
C PHE A 346 4.41 8.24 11.44
N ILE A 347 5.00 7.46 10.52
CA ILE A 347 4.22 6.67 9.57
C ILE A 347 3.44 5.55 10.29
N PRO A 348 4.00 4.81 11.28
CA PRO A 348 3.21 3.91 12.12
C PRO A 348 2.06 4.58 12.87
N TYR A 349 2.22 5.82 13.38
CA TYR A 349 1.08 6.58 13.91
C TYR A 349 0.02 6.82 12.84
N MET A 350 0.43 7.24 11.63
CA MET A 350 -0.47 7.47 10.49
C MET A 350 -1.18 6.21 10.00
N ALA A 351 -0.58 5.03 10.18
CA ALA A 351 -1.19 3.73 9.88
C ALA A 351 -2.17 3.29 10.98
N LEU A 352 -1.79 3.45 12.25
CA LEU A 352 -2.62 3.09 13.41
C LEU A 352 -3.88 3.96 13.53
N ARG A 353 -3.81 5.27 13.23
CA ARG A 353 -5.02 6.13 13.23
C ARG A 353 -6.06 5.75 12.16
N GLU A 354 -5.68 4.92 11.18
CA GLU A 354 -6.60 4.42 10.15
C GLU A 354 -7.08 2.98 10.42
N SER A 355 -6.62 2.29 11.48
CA SER A 355 -6.93 0.86 11.71
C SER A 355 -8.39 0.59 12.08
N ASP A 356 -9.03 1.50 12.81
CA ASP A 356 -10.35 1.24 13.40
C ASP A 356 -11.49 1.65 12.43
N GLY A 357 -11.28 1.37 11.14
CA GLY A 357 -12.18 1.72 10.03
C GLY A 357 -12.42 3.23 9.85
N GLY A 358 -11.62 4.08 10.51
CA GLY A 358 -11.86 5.52 10.57
C GLY A 358 -13.15 5.95 11.29
N LYS A 359 -13.84 5.02 11.96
CA LYS A 359 -15.02 5.32 12.78
C LYS A 359 -14.57 6.19 13.96
N PRO A 360 -15.14 7.39 14.17
CA PRO A 360 -14.79 8.19 15.33
C PRO A 360 -15.32 7.48 16.57
N ASN A 361 -14.43 6.91 17.39
CA ASN A 361 -14.80 6.36 18.69
C ASN A 361 -15.56 7.44 19.48
N THR A 362 -16.78 7.11 19.90
CA THR A 362 -17.58 7.98 20.75
C THR A 362 -16.81 8.16 22.05
N ALA A 363 -16.25 9.35 22.26
CA ALA A 363 -15.34 9.58 23.37
C ALA A 363 -16.07 9.32 24.70
N PRO A 364 -15.56 8.44 25.58
CA PRO A 364 -16.17 8.25 26.89
C PRO A 364 -16.02 9.57 27.68
N ASN A 365 -17.15 10.19 27.95
CA ASN A 365 -17.34 11.39 28.78
C ASN A 365 -16.67 12.69 28.26
N GLY A 366 -17.45 13.50 27.52
CA GLY A 366 -17.37 14.97 27.51
C GLY A 366 -16.20 15.66 26.80
N CYS A 367 -14.99 15.12 26.83
CA CYS A 367 -13.81 15.73 26.22
C CYS A 367 -13.91 15.71 24.69
N ASN A 368 -14.15 16.89 24.08
CA ASN A 368 -14.21 17.07 22.62
C ASN A 368 -12.79 16.97 22.01
N PRO A 369 -12.39 15.86 21.33
CA PRO A 369 -10.98 15.58 21.01
C PRO A 369 -10.43 16.38 19.81
N SER A 370 -10.91 17.60 19.59
CA SER A 370 -10.48 18.48 18.50
C SER A 370 -10.17 19.91 18.93
N ALA A 371 -10.30 20.23 20.22
CA ALA A 371 -9.56 21.35 20.77
C ALA A 371 -8.07 20.99 20.79
N LEU A 372 -7.21 21.94 20.44
CA LEU A 372 -5.78 21.83 20.72
C LEU A 372 -5.55 21.94 22.24
N PRO A 373 -4.47 21.35 22.79
CA PRO A 373 -4.09 21.63 24.16
C PRO A 373 -3.73 23.10 24.35
N SER A 374 -3.97 23.67 25.54
CA SER A 374 -3.71 25.07 25.86
C SER A 374 -2.24 25.51 25.70
N TYR A 375 -1.29 24.58 25.76
CA TYR A 375 0.14 24.83 25.49
C TYR A 375 0.51 24.83 24.00
N ALA A 376 -0.44 24.59 23.08
CA ALA A 376 -0.17 24.57 21.64
C ALA A 376 0.44 25.89 21.10
N PRO A 377 -0.02 27.10 21.50
CA PRO A 377 0.62 28.36 21.10
C PRO A 377 2.10 28.42 21.47
N ALA A 378 2.46 28.00 22.69
CA ALA A 378 3.85 28.00 23.17
C ALA A 378 4.75 27.08 22.32
N LEU A 379 4.28 25.88 21.94
CA LEU A 379 5.02 25.01 21.01
C LEU A 379 5.16 25.65 19.62
N GLY A 380 4.15 26.39 19.15
CA GLY A 380 4.21 27.18 17.92
C GLY A 380 5.23 28.32 17.99
N VAL A 381 5.29 29.06 19.11
CA VAL A 381 6.30 30.12 19.35
C VAL A 381 7.71 29.54 19.39
N VAL A 382 7.94 28.46 20.14
CA VAL A 382 9.26 27.82 20.22
C VAL A 382 9.71 27.32 18.85
N ALA A 383 8.83 26.65 18.10
CA ALA A 383 9.18 26.16 16.77
C ALA A 383 9.41 27.30 15.76
N ALA A 384 8.58 28.35 15.76
CA ALA A 384 8.81 29.55 14.96
C ALA A 384 10.17 30.20 15.29
N THR A 385 10.52 30.29 16.58
CA THR A 385 11.79 30.83 17.06
C THR A 385 12.98 29.99 16.57
N VAL A 386 12.94 28.66 16.75
CA VAL A 386 14.00 27.76 16.26
C VAL A 386 14.14 27.88 14.74
N GLY A 387 13.03 27.91 13.99
CA GLY A 387 13.07 28.08 12.54
C GLY A 387 13.69 29.42 12.12
N ILE A 388 13.28 30.53 12.73
CA ILE A 388 13.87 31.87 12.48
C ILE A 388 15.37 31.87 12.83
N VAL A 389 15.76 31.26 13.96
CA VAL A 389 17.18 31.10 14.32
C VAL A 389 17.92 30.29 13.26
N THR A 390 17.35 29.22 12.71
CA THR A 390 17.95 28.47 11.59
C THR A 390 18.22 29.35 10.36
N PHE A 391 17.30 30.25 9.99
CA PHE A 391 17.50 31.17 8.85
C PHE A 391 18.66 32.15 9.03
N PHE A 392 19.05 32.48 10.27
CA PHE A 392 20.25 33.30 10.55
C PHE A 392 21.49 32.45 10.87
N TRP A 393 21.32 31.28 11.49
CA TRP A 393 22.39 30.36 11.85
C TRP A 393 23.09 29.77 10.63
N VAL A 394 22.30 29.25 9.67
CA VAL A 394 22.84 28.64 8.45
C VAL A 394 23.75 29.59 7.67
N PRO A 395 23.42 30.89 7.45
CA PRO A 395 24.33 31.83 6.79
C PRO A 395 25.42 32.47 7.69
N LEU A 396 25.18 32.70 8.99
CA LEU A 396 26.06 33.54 9.83
C LEU A 396 26.88 32.78 10.89
N ALA A 397 26.42 31.65 11.42
CA ALA A 397 27.09 30.97 12.52
C ALA A 397 28.40 30.30 12.08
N GLN A 398 29.31 30.08 13.04
CA GLN A 398 30.58 29.35 12.88
C GLN A 398 31.37 29.74 11.60
N PRO A 399 31.96 30.95 11.53
CA PRO A 399 32.63 31.46 10.31
C PRO A 399 33.78 30.59 9.78
N GLN A 400 34.37 29.72 10.59
CA GLN A 400 35.44 28.79 10.20
C GLN A 400 35.02 27.77 9.14
N PHE A 401 33.72 27.53 8.94
CA PHE A 401 33.20 26.72 7.84
C PHE A 401 32.98 27.53 6.53
N GLY A 402 33.39 28.81 6.50
CA GLY A 402 33.38 29.65 5.31
C GLY A 402 32.05 30.36 5.04
N GLY A 403 31.97 30.99 3.86
CA GLY A 403 30.85 31.80 3.41
C GLY A 403 29.71 31.00 2.74
N LEU A 404 28.75 31.72 2.17
CA LEU A 404 27.52 31.14 1.61
C LEU A 404 27.78 30.06 0.54
N ASN A 405 28.76 30.27 -0.35
CA ASN A 405 29.08 29.31 -1.42
C ASN A 405 29.53 27.97 -0.85
N ASN A 406 30.51 27.97 0.07
CA ASN A 406 31.01 26.77 0.74
C ASN A 406 29.88 26.00 1.46
N ARG A 407 28.93 26.72 2.06
CA ARG A 407 27.76 26.13 2.75
C ARG A 407 26.74 25.54 1.76
N TRP A 408 26.61 26.14 0.58
CA TRP A 408 25.79 25.59 -0.51
C TRP A 408 26.43 24.36 -1.16
N GLU A 409 27.74 24.38 -1.38
CA GLU A 409 28.53 23.23 -1.84
C GLU A 409 28.42 22.07 -0.84
N PHE A 410 28.62 22.32 0.46
CA PHE A 410 28.37 21.33 1.52
C PHE A 410 26.92 20.82 1.50
N PHE A 411 25.92 21.69 1.31
CA PHE A 411 24.52 21.25 1.26
C PHE A 411 24.29 20.23 0.14
N LEU A 412 24.84 20.49 -1.06
CA LEU A 412 24.74 19.59 -2.20
C LEU A 412 25.53 18.28 -1.98
N GLU A 413 26.72 18.36 -1.37
CA GLU A 413 27.52 17.19 -1.01
C GLU A 413 26.83 16.32 0.05
N ALA A 414 26.39 16.91 1.16
CA ALA A 414 25.68 16.22 2.23
C ALA A 414 24.36 15.59 1.75
N PHE A 415 23.60 16.30 0.90
CA PHE A 415 22.40 15.75 0.27
C PHE A 415 22.71 14.58 -0.69
N SER A 416 23.90 14.53 -1.28
CA SER A 416 24.33 13.51 -2.25
C SER A 416 25.01 12.29 -1.59
N LEU A 417 25.69 12.47 -0.45
CA LEU A 417 26.57 11.47 0.16
C LEU A 417 26.15 11.02 1.57
N ASN A 418 25.39 11.83 2.33
CA ASN A 418 24.98 11.51 3.70
C ASN A 418 23.50 11.06 3.73
N ARG A 419 23.29 9.75 3.91
CA ARG A 419 21.95 9.12 4.00
C ARG A 419 21.08 9.71 5.10
N ALA A 420 21.65 10.10 6.25
CA ALA A 420 20.90 10.68 7.35
C ALA A 420 20.47 12.13 7.03
N PHE A 421 21.37 12.93 6.45
CA PHE A 421 21.05 14.28 5.98
C PHE A 421 19.96 14.25 4.90
N PHE A 422 20.10 13.36 3.90
CA PHE A 422 19.07 13.11 2.89
C PHE A 422 17.72 12.72 3.52
N ALA A 423 17.72 11.85 4.52
CA ALA A 423 16.49 11.43 5.22
C ALA A 423 15.78 12.60 5.90
N PHE A 424 16.49 13.51 6.58
CA PHE A 424 15.86 14.71 7.16
C PHE A 424 15.19 15.61 6.11
N ILE A 425 15.78 15.76 4.92
CA ILE A 425 15.18 16.54 3.81
C ILE A 425 13.94 15.84 3.24
N LEU A 426 14.00 14.52 3.03
CA LEU A 426 12.84 13.70 2.64
C LEU A 426 11.72 13.80 3.69
N ASP A 427 12.08 13.80 4.97
CA ASP A 427 11.14 13.82 6.08
C ASP A 427 10.43 15.17 6.23
N ALA A 428 11.11 16.29 5.96
CA ALA A 428 10.47 17.60 5.82
C ALA A 428 9.41 17.62 4.69
N GLY A 429 9.69 16.95 3.57
CA GLY A 429 8.72 16.75 2.49
C GLY A 429 7.50 15.95 2.92
N LEU A 430 7.71 14.83 3.61
CA LEU A 430 6.63 14.01 4.16
C LEU A 430 5.84 14.73 5.27
N TYR A 431 6.50 15.51 6.13
CA TYR A 431 5.85 16.36 7.13
C TYR A 431 4.99 17.46 6.50
N SER A 432 5.37 18.00 5.34
CA SER A 432 4.50 18.91 4.57
C SER A 432 3.18 18.24 4.18
N ILE A 433 3.24 16.97 3.74
CA ILE A 433 2.06 16.17 3.37
C ILE A 433 1.24 15.83 4.63
N PHE A 434 1.88 15.39 5.71
CA PHE A 434 1.17 15.01 6.94
C PHE A 434 0.54 16.21 7.66
N GLN A 435 1.20 17.38 7.67
CA GLN A 435 0.62 18.65 8.06
C GLN A 435 -0.66 18.92 7.26
N ALA A 436 -0.62 18.80 5.93
CA ALA A 436 -1.78 19.02 5.06
C ALA A 436 -2.89 17.97 5.21
N VAL A 437 -2.61 16.77 5.72
CA VAL A 437 -3.61 15.73 6.06
C VAL A 437 -4.26 15.99 7.42
N LEU A 438 -3.48 16.37 8.44
CA LEU A 438 -3.97 16.61 9.80
C LEU A 438 -4.70 17.96 9.91
N LEU A 439 -4.18 19.02 9.28
CA LEU A 439 -4.80 20.35 9.19
C LEU A 439 -5.97 20.41 8.17
N LYS A 440 -6.67 19.30 7.92
CA LYS A 440 -7.72 19.24 6.87
C LYS A 440 -8.84 20.26 7.01
N ASN A 441 -9.09 20.75 8.21
CA ASN A 441 -10.13 21.75 8.54
C ASN A 441 -9.56 23.19 8.69
N ALA A 442 -8.23 23.39 8.57
CA ALA A 442 -7.61 24.69 8.71
C ALA A 442 -7.61 25.46 7.37
N PRO A 443 -7.59 26.82 7.39
CA PRO A 443 -7.46 27.63 6.19
C PRO A 443 -6.22 27.26 5.33
N PRO A 444 -6.29 27.36 3.99
CA PRO A 444 -5.21 26.96 3.08
C PRO A 444 -3.83 27.55 3.42
N ALA A 445 -3.78 28.82 3.83
CA ALA A 445 -2.55 29.53 4.20
C ALA A 445 -1.82 28.99 5.45
N TYR A 446 -2.48 28.12 6.23
CA TYR A 446 -1.85 27.37 7.33
C TYR A 446 -1.64 25.90 6.96
N ARG A 447 -2.60 25.33 6.22
CA ARG A 447 -2.62 23.92 5.82
C ARG A 447 -1.51 23.57 4.83
N PHE A 448 -1.23 24.45 3.87
CA PHE A 448 -0.33 24.18 2.74
C PHE A 448 0.98 24.99 2.76
N THR A 449 1.11 25.98 3.65
CA THR A 449 2.39 26.65 3.91
C THR A 449 3.20 25.80 4.89
N PRO A 450 4.28 25.11 4.45
CA PRO A 450 4.97 24.14 5.31
C PRO A 450 5.70 24.84 6.45
N PHE A 451 5.87 24.14 7.58
CA PHE A 451 6.49 24.63 8.83
C PHE A 451 5.82 25.88 9.43
N PHE A 452 6.04 27.07 8.87
CA PHE A 452 5.53 28.34 9.41
C PHE A 452 4.00 28.44 9.37
N GLY A 453 3.33 27.80 8.41
CA GLY A 453 1.87 27.73 8.39
C GLY A 453 1.31 26.93 9.58
N LEU A 454 2.00 25.88 10.01
CA LEU A 454 1.66 25.15 11.23
C LEU A 454 1.98 25.98 12.48
N ALA A 455 3.17 26.58 12.55
CA ALA A 455 3.57 27.41 13.69
C ALA A 455 2.59 28.58 13.93
N ALA A 456 2.28 29.34 12.88
CA ALA A 456 1.34 30.46 12.95
C ALA A 456 -0.10 30.02 13.29
N TRP A 457 -0.51 28.81 12.89
CA TRP A 457 -1.82 28.27 13.24
C TRP A 457 -1.92 27.83 14.71
N LEU A 458 -0.85 27.21 15.24
CA LEU A 458 -0.76 26.87 16.66
C LEU A 458 -0.78 28.13 17.53
N ILE A 459 -0.03 29.18 17.16
CA ILE A 459 0.00 30.49 17.84
C ILE A 459 -1.40 31.13 17.82
N LYS A 460 -2.03 31.24 16.64
CA LYS A 460 -3.27 32.01 16.46
C LYS A 460 -4.45 31.56 17.33
N GLN A 461 -4.48 30.31 17.79
CA GLN A 461 -5.59 29.72 18.54
C GLN A 461 -5.83 30.39 19.91
N GLU A 462 -4.82 31.10 20.43
CA GLU A 462 -4.92 32.01 21.57
C GLU A 462 -6.06 33.05 21.38
N THR A 463 -6.12 33.69 20.20
CA THR A 463 -7.07 34.78 19.86
C THR A 463 -8.55 34.37 19.75
N VAL A 464 -8.87 33.08 19.93
CA VAL A 464 -10.26 32.56 19.91
C VAL A 464 -10.78 32.29 21.34
N SER A 465 -9.89 32.15 22.32
CA SER A 465 -10.27 31.71 23.68
C SER A 465 -10.68 32.86 24.60
N GLU A 466 -10.33 34.11 24.29
CA GLU A 466 -10.66 35.31 25.09
C GLU A 466 -12.05 35.91 24.81
N LYS A 467 -13.01 35.15 24.26
CA LYS A 467 -14.32 35.67 23.82
C LYS A 467 -15.56 34.88 24.25
N TYR A 468 -15.44 34.05 25.29
CA TYR A 468 -16.55 33.35 25.95
C TYR A 468 -16.38 33.33 27.46
#